data_AF-A0A2I0CYE9-F1
#
_entry.id   AF-A0A2I0CYE9-F1
#
_cell.length_a   1.000
_cell.length_b   1.000
_cell.length_c   1.000
_cell.angle_alpha   90.00
_cell.angle_beta   90.00
_cell.angle_gamma   90.00
#
_symmetry.space_group_name_H-M   'P 1'
#
loop_
_entity.id
_entity.type
_entity.pdbx_description
1 polymer ?
#
loop_
_entity_poly.entity_id
_entity_poly.type
_entity_poly.pdbx_seq_one_letter_code
_entity_poly.pdbx_strand_id
1 'polypeptide(L)'
;MEFFVLFGIILALALNFVNGLNDASHSIATVVATRAMSPFRAVISTAICNIAGPFLFSTAVAATIGTAIVSAEGLTPLSIVVAMGAAIILVFVATRAGIPISSSHAMVGGLLGAGIAVMGPGAVLLPSVPEVEKVISVALIGGLAGAALLGLFVASFHEDIR
;
A
#
# COMPACT_ATOMS: atom_id res chain seq x y z
N MET A 1 -2.28 -0.44 28.54
CA MET A 1 -3.06 -0.17 27.31
C MET A 1 -2.57 1.11 26.64
N GLU A 2 -2.50 2.23 27.36
CA GLU A 2 -1.93 3.52 26.91
C GLU A 2 -0.56 3.40 26.20
N PHE A 3 0.39 2.65 26.78
CA PHE A 3 1.72 2.47 26.20
C PHE A 3 1.70 1.86 24.79
N PHE A 4 0.93 0.79 24.58
CA PHE A 4 0.85 0.11 23.28
C PHE A 4 0.17 0.97 22.23
N VAL A 5 -0.80 1.80 22.63
CA VAL A 5 -1.45 2.74 21.71
C VAL A 5 -0.48 3.83 21.28
N LEU A 6 0.23 4.46 22.22
CA LEU A 6 1.21 5.49 21.90
C LEU A 6 2.35 4.93 21.04
N PHE A 7 2.85 3.74 21.39
CA PHE A 7 3.87 3.06 20.60
C PHE A 7 3.36 2.65 19.22
N GLY A 8 2.11 2.18 19.13
CA GLY A 8 1.44 1.88 17.87
C GLY A 8 1.33 3.10 16.96
N ILE A 9 1.04 4.29 17.50
CA ILE A 9 1.03 5.54 16.71
C ILE A 9 2.43 5.84 16.15
N ILE A 10 3.48 5.69 16.96
CA ILE A 10 4.87 5.88 16.50
C ILE A 10 5.19 4.90 15.38
N LEU A 11 4.82 3.62 15.53
CA LEU A 11 4.98 2.63 14.46
C LEU A 11 4.12 2.95 13.23
N ALA A 12 2.94 3.55 13.37
CA ALA A 12 2.10 3.92 12.23
C ALA A 12 2.79 4.99 11.39
N LEU A 13 3.38 5.98 12.05
CA LEU A 13 4.18 7.01 11.40
C LEU A 13 5.44 6.42 10.75
N ALA A 14 6.11 5.48 11.43
CA ALA A 14 7.28 4.79 10.87
C ALA A 14 6.91 3.94 9.64
N LEU A 15 5.80 3.19 9.69
CA LEU A 15 5.30 2.42 8.56
C LEU A 15 4.93 3.34 7.40
N ASN A 16 4.28 4.48 7.66
CA ASN A 16 3.97 5.45 6.61
C ASN A 16 5.23 6.05 5.98
N PHE A 17 6.26 6.32 6.77
CA PHE A 17 7.55 6.80 6.26
C PHE A 17 8.22 5.75 5.37
N VAL A 18 8.34 4.51 5.83
CA VAL A 18 8.95 3.42 5.04
C VAL A 18 8.12 3.11 3.79
N ASN A 19 6.79 3.18 3.90
CA ASN A 19 5.88 3.08 2.76
C ASN A 19 6.16 4.16 1.72
N GLY A 20 6.32 5.42 2.17
CA GLY A 20 6.68 6.53 1.30
C GLY A 20 8.01 6.32 0.58
N LEU A 21 9.02 5.73 1.24
CA LEU A 21 10.30 5.41 0.59
C LEU A 21 10.16 4.35 -0.51
N ASN A 22 9.36 3.30 -0.28
CA ASN A 22 9.09 2.26 -1.26
C ASN A 22 8.30 2.82 -2.46
N ASP A 23 7.17 3.49 -2.17
CA ASP A 23 6.18 3.86 -3.17
C ASP A 23 6.54 5.12 -3.96
N ALA A 24 7.38 6.00 -3.41
CA ALA A 24 7.83 7.19 -4.14
C ALA A 24 8.48 6.82 -5.49
N SER A 25 9.20 5.69 -5.54
CA SER A 25 9.82 5.18 -6.76
C SER A 25 8.79 4.96 -7.89
N HIS A 26 7.60 4.45 -7.57
CA HIS A 26 6.53 4.20 -8.55
C HIS A 26 5.96 5.49 -9.16
N SER A 27 5.89 6.56 -8.35
CA SER A 27 5.24 7.82 -8.78
C SER A 27 6.18 8.76 -9.52
N ILE A 28 7.48 8.73 -9.23
CA ILE A 28 8.45 9.67 -9.81
C ILE A 28 9.28 9.08 -10.95
N ALA A 29 9.30 7.75 -11.12
CA ALA A 29 10.19 7.09 -12.07
C ALA A 29 10.08 7.67 -13.49
N THR A 30 8.86 7.88 -13.99
CA THR A 30 8.62 8.35 -15.37
C THR A 30 9.07 9.79 -15.58
N VAL A 31 8.69 10.71 -14.70
CA VAL A 31 9.01 12.14 -14.82
C VAL A 31 10.49 12.45 -14.56
N VAL A 32 11.15 11.65 -13.73
CA VAL A 32 12.60 11.77 -13.47
C VAL A 32 13.40 11.14 -14.61
N ALA A 33 13.01 9.95 -15.11
CA ALA A 33 13.71 9.28 -16.20
C ALA A 33 13.64 10.09 -17.51
N THR A 34 12.51 10.72 -17.80
CA THR A 34 12.33 11.61 -18.96
C THR A 34 12.94 13.00 -18.78
N ARG A 35 13.47 13.31 -17.58
CA ARG A 35 13.98 14.63 -17.19
C ARG A 35 12.95 15.77 -17.30
N ALA A 36 11.66 15.43 -17.31
CA ALA A 36 10.57 16.42 -17.28
C ALA A 36 10.57 17.20 -15.96
N MET A 37 11.03 16.58 -14.87
CA MET A 37 11.11 17.20 -13.55
C MET A 37 12.40 16.79 -12.83
N SER A 38 13.00 17.71 -12.05
CA SER A 38 14.14 17.38 -11.21
C SER A 38 13.72 16.42 -10.08
N PRO A 39 14.60 15.50 -9.62
CA PRO A 39 14.26 14.53 -8.58
C PRO A 39 13.66 15.16 -7.32
N PHE A 40 14.23 16.30 -6.88
CA PHE A 40 13.75 17.00 -5.70
C PHE A 40 12.31 17.53 -5.87
N ARG A 41 12.00 18.12 -7.03
CA ARG A 41 10.64 18.62 -7.32
C ARG A 41 9.64 17.46 -7.44
N ALA A 42 10.04 16.34 -8.02
CA ALA A 42 9.21 15.15 -8.17
C ALA A 42 8.86 14.51 -6.81
N VAL A 43 9.82 14.49 -5.87
CA VAL A 43 9.57 14.03 -4.50
C VAL A 43 8.60 14.96 -3.78
N ILE A 44 8.77 16.28 -3.90
CA ILE A 44 7.86 17.25 -3.26
C ILE A 44 6.44 17.12 -3.81
N SER A 45 6.26 17.06 -5.13
CA SER A 45 4.94 16.92 -5.73
C SER A 45 4.26 15.62 -5.30
N THR A 46 5.01 14.52 -5.31
CA THR A 46 4.53 13.21 -4.85
C THR A 46 4.13 13.25 -3.38
N ALA A 47 4.93 13.88 -2.51
CA ALA A 47 4.61 14.01 -1.09
C ALA A 47 3.30 14.78 -0.85
N ILE A 48 3.09 15.89 -1.56
CA ILE A 48 1.86 16.69 -1.47
C ILE A 48 0.65 15.87 -1.94
N CYS A 49 0.76 15.21 -3.09
CA CYS A 49 -0.32 14.39 -3.63
C CYS A 49 -0.65 13.19 -2.73
N ASN A 50 0.36 12.54 -2.14
CA ASN A 50 0.17 11.38 -1.27
C ASN A 50 -0.49 11.77 0.05
N ILE A 51 -0.18 12.95 0.61
CA ILE A 51 -0.90 13.49 1.77
C ILE A 51 -2.33 13.86 1.39
N ALA A 52 -2.56 14.48 0.23
CA ALA A 52 -3.89 14.91 -0.19
C ALA A 52 -4.84 13.74 -0.51
N GLY A 53 -4.32 12.62 -1.01
CA GLY A 53 -5.10 11.48 -1.49
C GLY A 53 -6.17 10.98 -0.51
N PRO A 54 -5.82 10.61 0.74
CA PRO A 54 -6.79 10.16 1.73
C PRO A 54 -7.89 11.18 2.06
N PHE A 55 -7.62 12.48 1.97
CA PHE A 55 -8.59 13.53 2.25
C PHE A 55 -9.53 13.81 1.06
N LEU A 56 -9.05 13.60 -0.17
CA LEU A 56 -9.81 13.88 -1.40
C LEU A 56 -10.61 12.68 -1.91
N PHE A 57 -10.13 11.45 -1.68
CA PHE A 57 -10.72 10.25 -2.27
C PHE A 57 -11.36 9.32 -1.23
N SER A 58 -10.56 8.57 -0.48
CA SER A 58 -11.10 7.59 0.47
C SER A 58 -10.02 7.01 1.38
N THR A 59 -10.44 6.52 2.55
CA THR A 59 -9.67 5.69 3.47
C THR A 59 -10.15 4.23 3.49
N ALA A 60 -10.93 3.80 2.49
CA ALA A 60 -11.54 2.47 2.43
C ALA A 60 -10.54 1.30 2.56
N VAL A 61 -9.32 1.45 2.02
CA VAL A 61 -8.26 0.42 2.16
C VAL A 61 -7.85 0.28 3.61
N ALA A 62 -7.66 1.38 4.34
CA ALA A 62 -7.30 1.36 5.76
C ALA A 62 -8.44 0.74 6.60
N ALA A 63 -9.69 1.08 6.29
CA ALA A 63 -10.85 0.46 6.94
C ALA A 63 -10.90 -1.06 6.73
N THR A 64 -10.65 -1.51 5.50
CA THR A 64 -10.65 -2.95 5.14
C THR A 64 -9.53 -3.69 5.88
N ILE A 65 -8.31 -3.15 5.90
CA ILE A 65 -7.18 -3.73 6.64
C ILE A 65 -7.51 -3.83 8.15
N GLY A 66 -8.26 -2.87 8.69
CA GLY A 66 -8.62 -2.82 10.10
C GLY A 66 -9.73 -3.77 10.54
N THR A 67 -10.56 -4.30 9.62
CA THR A 67 -11.78 -5.04 10.02
C THR A 67 -12.07 -6.31 9.22
N ALA A 68 -11.55 -6.44 8.00
CA ALA A 68 -11.96 -7.49 7.07
C ALA A 68 -10.96 -8.66 6.95
N ILE A 69 -9.82 -8.59 7.63
CA ILE A 69 -8.71 -9.55 7.47
C ILE A 69 -8.60 -10.51 8.67
N VAL A 70 -8.76 -9.98 9.88
CA VAL A 70 -8.64 -10.73 11.15
C VAL A 70 -9.83 -10.40 12.04
N SER A 71 -10.35 -11.39 12.76
CA SER A 71 -11.45 -11.18 13.71
C SER A 71 -11.06 -10.17 14.81
N ALA A 72 -12.06 -9.49 15.37
CA ALA A 72 -11.82 -8.45 16.37
C ALA A 72 -11.09 -8.99 17.61
N GLU A 73 -11.29 -10.26 17.98
CA GLU A 73 -10.59 -10.91 19.09
C GLU A 73 -9.08 -11.09 18.82
N GLY A 74 -8.68 -11.23 17.55
CA GLY A 74 -7.27 -11.32 17.14
C GLY A 74 -6.55 -9.97 17.07
N LEU A 75 -7.29 -8.86 17.11
CA LEU A 75 -6.77 -7.48 16.96
C LEU A 75 -6.58 -6.78 18.31
N THR A 76 -5.72 -7.35 19.16
CA THR A 76 -5.27 -6.70 20.38
C THR A 76 -4.27 -5.57 20.10
N PRO A 77 -4.11 -4.58 21.00
CA PRO A 77 -3.08 -3.54 20.84
C PRO A 77 -1.66 -4.11 20.64
N LEU A 78 -1.34 -5.22 21.30
CA LEU A 78 -0.04 -5.89 21.15
C LEU A 78 0.11 -6.55 19.78
N SER A 79 -0.91 -7.27 19.30
CA SER A 79 -0.85 -7.92 17.98
C SER A 79 -0.75 -6.91 16.83
N ILE A 80 -1.42 -5.75 16.96
CA ILE A 80 -1.30 -4.65 16.00
C ILE A 80 0.14 -4.10 15.99
N VAL A 81 0.73 -3.83 17.15
CA VAL A 81 2.12 -3.37 17.28
C VAL A 81 3.11 -4.37 16.65
N VAL A 82 2.93 -5.66 16.90
CA VAL A 82 3.79 -6.73 16.33
C VAL A 82 3.61 -6.81 14.82
N ALA A 83 2.37 -6.77 14.33
CA ALA A 83 2.06 -6.78 12.90
C ALA A 83 2.73 -5.60 12.16
N MET A 84 2.63 -4.40 12.74
CA MET A 84 3.26 -3.20 12.18
C MET A 84 4.78 -3.29 12.22
N GLY A 85 5.37 -3.80 13.31
CA GLY A 85 6.80 -4.04 13.39
C GLY A 85 7.30 -5.00 12.31
N ALA A 86 6.60 -6.11 12.09
CA ALA A 86 6.92 -7.06 11.03
C ALA A 86 6.82 -6.43 9.63
N ALA A 87 5.76 -5.67 9.38
CA ALA A 87 5.57 -4.95 8.12
C ALA A 87 6.68 -3.91 7.87
N ILE A 88 7.01 -3.10 8.87
CA ILE A 88 8.09 -2.10 8.80
C ILE A 88 9.42 -2.75 8.44
N ILE A 89 9.78 -3.83 9.14
CA ILE A 89 11.04 -4.53 8.89
C ILE A 89 11.09 -5.05 7.46
N LEU A 90 10.02 -5.71 6.99
CA LEU A 90 9.96 -6.27 5.65
C LEU A 90 10.06 -5.19 4.57
N VAL A 91 9.27 -4.12 4.68
CA VAL A 91 9.27 -3.02 3.69
C VAL A 91 10.59 -2.27 3.72
N PHE A 92 11.19 -2.06 4.90
CA PHE A 92 12.46 -1.37 5.01
C PHE A 92 13.59 -2.17 4.36
N VAL A 93 13.67 -3.48 4.65
CA VAL A 93 14.68 -4.37 4.07
C VAL A 93 14.53 -4.46 2.55
N ALA A 94 13.30 -4.63 2.05
CA ALA A 94 13.03 -4.68 0.62
C ALA A 94 13.39 -3.37 -0.10
N THR A 95 12.97 -2.24 0.47
CA THR A 95 13.33 -0.90 -0.03
C THR A 95 14.84 -0.71 -0.06
N ARG A 96 15.56 -1.13 1.00
CA ARG A 96 17.01 -0.99 1.07
C ARG A 96 17.75 -1.88 0.06
N ALA A 97 17.15 -3.00 -0.31
CA ALA A 97 17.61 -3.90 -1.37
C ALA A 97 17.18 -3.44 -2.78
N GLY A 98 16.39 -2.37 -2.89
CA GLY A 98 15.88 -1.87 -4.18
C GLY A 98 14.79 -2.75 -4.80
N ILE A 99 14.13 -3.60 -3.99
CA ILE A 99 13.07 -4.50 -4.44
C ILE A 99 11.73 -3.79 -4.18
N PRO A 100 10.97 -3.41 -5.23
CA PRO A 100 9.65 -2.82 -5.04
C PRO A 100 8.68 -3.89 -4.53
N ILE A 101 8.06 -3.66 -3.38
CA ILE A 101 7.05 -4.56 -2.81
C ILE A 101 5.78 -3.83 -2.43
N SER A 102 4.69 -4.56 -2.15
CA SER A 102 3.46 -3.96 -1.64
C SER A 102 3.49 -3.87 -0.10
N SER A 103 3.51 -2.64 0.42
CA SER A 103 3.39 -2.36 1.86
C SER A 103 2.04 -2.80 2.44
N SER A 104 0.95 -2.71 1.68
CA SER A 104 -0.37 -3.21 2.09
C SER A 104 -0.34 -4.72 2.31
N HIS A 105 0.31 -5.49 1.44
CA HIS A 105 0.48 -6.93 1.62
C HIS A 105 1.41 -7.25 2.80
N ALA A 106 2.46 -6.46 3.02
CA ALA A 106 3.31 -6.61 4.20
C ALA A 106 2.50 -6.40 5.50
N MET A 107 1.63 -5.40 5.54
CA MET A 107 0.75 -5.15 6.69
C MET A 107 -0.30 -6.25 6.88
N VAL A 108 -0.95 -6.70 5.81
CA VAL A 108 -1.90 -7.82 5.84
C VAL A 108 -1.22 -9.10 6.35
N GLY A 109 -0.02 -9.42 5.83
CA GLY A 109 0.76 -10.57 6.30
C GLY A 109 1.14 -10.47 7.77
N GLY A 110 1.53 -9.27 8.23
CA GLY A 110 1.78 -9.00 9.64
C GLY A 110 0.55 -9.23 10.52
N LEU A 111 -0.62 -8.73 10.10
CA LEU A 111 -1.88 -8.92 10.83
C LEU A 111 -2.32 -10.38 10.86
N LEU A 112 -2.23 -11.09 9.73
CA LEU A 112 -2.55 -12.52 9.67
C LEU A 112 -1.65 -13.31 10.63
N GLY A 113 -0.33 -13.09 10.58
CA GLY A 113 0.62 -13.77 11.47
C GLY A 113 0.34 -13.47 12.95
N ALA A 114 0.12 -12.20 13.29
CA ALA A 114 -0.16 -11.80 14.66
C ALA A 114 -1.53 -12.31 15.16
N GLY A 115 -2.56 -12.26 14.32
CA GLY A 115 -3.90 -12.78 14.62
C GLY A 115 -3.90 -14.29 14.85
N ILE A 116 -3.21 -15.04 13.99
CA ILE A 116 -3.02 -16.49 14.16
C ILE A 116 -2.27 -16.81 15.45
N ALA A 117 -1.27 -16.00 15.82
CA ALA A 117 -0.54 -16.20 17.08
C ALA A 117 -1.42 -15.99 18.32
N VAL A 118 -2.44 -15.12 18.25
CA VAL A 118 -3.35 -14.83 19.37
C VAL A 118 -4.50 -15.84 19.46
N MET A 119 -5.18 -16.12 18.35
CA MET A 119 -6.45 -16.86 18.32
C MET A 119 -6.39 -18.16 17.52
N GLY A 120 -5.23 -18.50 16.94
CA GLY A 120 -5.07 -19.64 16.04
C GLY A 120 -5.59 -19.36 14.62
N PRO A 121 -5.59 -20.38 13.73
CA PRO A 121 -5.99 -20.22 12.32
C PRO A 121 -7.42 -19.70 12.11
N GLY A 122 -8.31 -19.90 13.09
CA GLY A 122 -9.70 -19.41 13.04
C GLY A 122 -9.84 -17.89 13.14
N ALA A 123 -8.75 -17.16 13.43
CA ALA A 123 -8.74 -15.70 13.44
C ALA A 123 -8.88 -15.08 12.05
N VAL A 124 -8.56 -15.84 11.00
CA VAL A 124 -8.48 -15.34 9.62
C VAL A 124 -9.86 -15.27 9.00
N LEU A 125 -10.24 -14.08 8.54
CA LEU A 125 -11.48 -13.87 7.80
C LEU A 125 -11.18 -14.08 6.31
N LEU A 126 -11.68 -15.20 5.78
CA LEU A 126 -11.53 -15.50 4.36
C LEU A 126 -12.51 -14.66 3.54
N PRO A 127 -12.05 -14.02 2.44
CA PRO A 127 -12.94 -13.28 1.56
C PRO A 127 -13.93 -14.23 0.90
N SER A 128 -15.15 -13.75 0.70
CA SER A 128 -16.19 -14.47 -0.02
C SER A 128 -15.87 -14.53 -1.52
N VAL A 129 -16.40 -15.54 -2.21
CA VAL A 129 -16.20 -15.71 -3.67
C VAL A 129 -16.55 -14.44 -4.47
N PRO A 130 -17.67 -13.74 -4.20
CA PRO A 130 -18.00 -12.50 -4.91
C PRO A 130 -16.99 -11.37 -4.66
N GLU A 131 -16.37 -11.30 -3.47
CA GLU A 131 -15.34 -10.31 -3.19
C GLU A 131 -14.07 -10.59 -3.98
N VAL A 132 -13.66 -11.86 -4.05
CA VAL A 132 -12.52 -12.30 -4.85
C VAL A 132 -12.76 -12.00 -6.34
N GLU A 133 -13.94 -12.35 -6.85
CA GLU A 133 -14.33 -12.08 -8.24
C GLU A 133 -14.31 -10.57 -8.53
N LYS A 134 -14.83 -9.76 -7.62
CA LYS A 134 -14.83 -8.30 -7.75
C LYS A 134 -13.41 -7.74 -7.81
N VAL A 135 -12.52 -8.19 -6.93
CA VAL A 135 -11.11 -7.73 -6.91
C VAL A 135 -10.42 -8.07 -8.23
N ILE A 136 -10.58 -9.31 -8.71
CA ILE A 136 -9.99 -9.76 -9.98
C ILE A 136 -10.55 -8.95 -11.15
N SER A 137 -11.87 -8.79 -11.19
CA SER A 137 -12.56 -8.08 -12.28
C SER A 137 -12.17 -6.61 -12.33
N VAL A 138 -12.15 -5.92 -11.19
CA VAL A 138 -11.75 -4.50 -11.11
C VAL A 138 -10.28 -4.34 -11.50
N ALA A 139 -9.39 -5.23 -11.07
CA ALA A 139 -7.98 -5.18 -11.44
C ALA A 139 -7.78 -5.37 -12.96
N LEU A 140 -8.46 -6.34 -13.56
CA LEU A 140 -8.38 -6.60 -15.01
C LEU A 140 -8.95 -5.43 -15.82
N ILE A 141 -10.16 -4.98 -15.49
CA ILE A 141 -10.82 -3.88 -16.19
C ILE A 141 -10.00 -2.60 -16.05
N GLY A 142 -9.53 -2.28 -14.84
CA GLY A 142 -8.71 -1.11 -14.59
C GLY A 142 -7.38 -1.15 -15.35
N GLY A 143 -6.71 -2.30 -15.37
CA GLY A 143 -5.47 -2.49 -16.12
C GLY A 143 -5.66 -2.36 -17.63
N LEU A 144 -6.68 -3.02 -18.19
CA LEU A 144 -7.00 -2.95 -19.61
C LEU A 144 -7.44 -1.54 -20.03
N ALA A 145 -8.28 -0.88 -19.23
CA ALA A 145 -8.72 0.49 -19.48
C ALA A 145 -7.54 1.46 -19.42
N GLY A 146 -6.66 1.34 -18.43
CA GLY A 146 -5.45 2.15 -18.33
C GLY A 146 -4.52 1.96 -19.53
N ALA A 147 -4.29 0.72 -19.95
CA ALA A 147 -3.49 0.39 -21.12
C ALA A 147 -4.11 0.95 -22.42
N ALA A 148 -5.42 0.81 -22.59
CA ALA A 148 -6.13 1.33 -23.76
C ALA A 148 -6.08 2.86 -23.82
N LEU A 149 -6.36 3.54 -22.70
CA LEU A 149 -6.31 5.00 -22.61
C LEU A 149 -4.92 5.55 -22.91
N LEU A 150 -3.88 4.96 -22.30
CA LEU A 150 -2.50 5.35 -22.57
C LEU A 150 -2.11 5.07 -24.02
N GLY A 151 -2.50 3.91 -24.57
CA GLY A 151 -2.25 3.53 -25.96
C GLY A 151 -2.90 4.49 -26.96
N LEU A 152 -4.16 4.88 -26.72
CA LEU A 152 -4.87 5.87 -27.54
C LEU A 152 -4.23 7.26 -27.44
N PHE A 153 -3.83 7.66 -26.24
CA PHE A 153 -3.13 8.93 -26.04
C PHE A 153 -1.82 8.95 -26.83
N VAL A 154 -1.01 7.89 -26.76
CA VAL A 154 0.22 7.77 -27.54
C VAL A 154 -0.07 7.76 -29.05
N ALA A 155 -1.09 7.03 -29.50
CA ALA A 155 -1.48 6.98 -30.91
C ALA A 155 -1.96 8.34 -31.46
N SER A 156 -2.47 9.23 -30.60
CA SER A 156 -2.88 10.58 -31.00
C SER A 156 -1.71 11.49 -31.37
N PHE A 157 -0.50 11.19 -30.90
CA PHE A 157 0.74 11.79 -31.39
C PHE A 157 1.16 11.03 -32.65
N HIS A 158 0.46 11.32 -33.75
CA HIS A 158 0.84 10.84 -35.07
C HIS A 158 2.28 11.28 -35.37
N GLU A 159 3.18 10.32 -35.51
CA GLU A 159 4.57 10.47 -36.00
C GLU A 159 5.53 11.29 -35.12
N ASP A 160 6.20 10.66 -34.15
CA ASP A 160 7.57 11.07 -33.72
C ASP A 160 8.26 10.00 -32.82
N ILE A 161 7.90 8.73 -33.01
CA ILE A 161 8.54 7.60 -32.32
C ILE A 161 9.05 6.62 -33.39
N ARG A 162 10.19 6.96 -33.99
CA ARG A 162 11.06 5.98 -34.67
C ARG A 162 12.36 5.88 -33.89
#